data_AF-A0AAQ1A3M7-F1
#
_entry.id   AF-A0AAQ1A3M7-F1
#
_cell.length_a   1.000
_cell.length_b   1.000
_cell.length_c   1.000
_cell.angle_alpha   90.00
_cell.angle_beta   90.00
_cell.angle_gamma   90.00
#
_symmetry.space_group_name_H-M   'P 1'
#
loop_
_entity.id
_entity.type
_entity.pdbx_description
1 polymer ?
#
loop_
_entity_poly.entity_id
_entity_poly.type
_entity_poly.pdbx_seq_one_letter_code
_entity_poly.pdbx_strand_id
1 'polypeptide(L)'
;MAKQKKRGFFSWLGFGEKEQEQEQKTEEQQRVEEQLAPETPVETAAEADAETHAHGKAETDAFAEAVVNVTEQVQESEKPQPVEPEPVVEPVVDPVVEEDIVEPQAVVEHEELPLPEEVNVEETSPEEWQAEAETVEIVEAVEEEAQNEPQLTDEEREAQALVVEAAEDAVVFVPAAEEETPVEEVIQEQEKPTKEGFFARLKRSLLKTKENLGSGFISLFRGKKIDDDLFEELEEQLLIADVGVETTRKIIANLTEGASRKQLHDAEALYGLLKDEMGDILAKVDEPLNIEGKTPFVILMVGVNGVGKTTTIGKLARQFEQQGKSVMLAAGDTFRAAAVEQLQVWGQRNNIPVIAQHTGADSASVIFDAIQAAKARNVDVLIADTAGRLQNKAHLMEELKKIVRVMKKLDEDAPHEVMLTIDASTGQNAISQAKLFHEAVGLTGITLTKLDGTAKGGVIFSVADQFGIPIRYIGVGERIEDLRPFKADDFIEALFARED
;
A
#
# COMPACT_ATOMS: atom_id res chain seq x y z
N MET A 1 -51.50 -13.35 -50.96
CA MET A 1 -50.22 -12.63 -50.77
C MET A 1 -50.54 -11.28 -50.15
N ALA A 2 -49.93 -10.74 -49.10
CA ALA A 2 -49.13 -11.22 -48.00
C ALA A 2 -49.28 -10.16 -46.88
N LYS A 3 -49.36 -10.58 -45.62
CA LYS A 3 -49.21 -9.71 -44.43
C LYS A 3 -47.77 -9.21 -44.38
N GLN A 4 -47.53 -7.94 -44.05
CA GLN A 4 -46.29 -7.53 -43.38
C GLN A 4 -46.54 -6.36 -42.43
N LYS A 5 -46.59 -6.70 -41.13
CA LYS A 5 -46.37 -5.79 -40.01
C LYS A 5 -44.87 -5.56 -39.91
N LYS A 6 -44.43 -4.30 -39.82
CA LYS A 6 -43.05 -3.94 -39.44
C LYS A 6 -42.85 -4.31 -37.97
N ARG A 7 -41.96 -5.26 -37.70
CA ARG A 7 -41.41 -5.53 -36.36
C ARG A 7 -40.13 -4.71 -36.22
N GLY A 8 -40.01 -4.03 -35.07
CA GLY A 8 -38.88 -3.19 -34.70
C GLY A 8 -37.61 -4.00 -34.40
N PHE A 9 -36.50 -3.28 -34.43
CA PHE A 9 -35.11 -3.71 -34.55
C PHE A 9 -34.50 -4.36 -33.28
N PHE A 10 -35.31 -4.77 -32.28
CA PHE A 10 -34.82 -5.32 -31.00
C PHE A 10 -35.01 -6.85 -30.84
N SER A 11 -35.47 -7.54 -31.88
CA SER A 11 -35.79 -8.98 -31.81
C SER A 11 -34.59 -9.92 -32.00
N TRP A 12 -33.36 -9.42 -32.16
CA TRP A 12 -32.19 -10.25 -32.52
C TRP A 12 -31.26 -10.60 -31.34
N LEU A 13 -31.50 -10.07 -30.14
CA LEU A 13 -30.60 -10.26 -28.98
C LEU A 13 -31.14 -11.17 -27.86
N GLY A 14 -32.07 -12.10 -28.13
CA GLY A 14 -32.25 -13.28 -27.25
C GLY A 14 -32.56 -13.05 -25.75
N PHE A 15 -33.16 -11.92 -25.36
CA PHE A 15 -33.48 -11.58 -23.95
C PHE A 15 -34.95 -11.78 -23.57
N GLY A 16 -35.77 -12.44 -24.39
CA GLY A 16 -37.23 -12.47 -24.23
C GLY A 16 -37.84 -13.60 -23.38
N GLU A 17 -37.06 -14.57 -22.89
CA GLU A 17 -37.62 -15.74 -22.16
C GLU A 17 -37.38 -15.70 -20.63
N LYS A 18 -36.58 -14.76 -20.11
CA LYS A 18 -36.29 -14.68 -18.67
C LYS A 18 -37.18 -13.69 -17.88
N GLU A 19 -37.82 -12.73 -18.55
CA GLU A 19 -38.75 -11.80 -17.87
C GLU A 19 -40.13 -12.43 -17.59
N GLN A 20 -40.57 -13.41 -18.38
CA GLN A 20 -41.88 -14.04 -18.19
C GLN A 20 -41.94 -15.07 -17.04
N GLU A 21 -40.81 -15.66 -16.64
CA GLU A 21 -40.77 -16.57 -15.48
C GLU A 21 -40.68 -15.84 -14.13
N GLN A 22 -40.23 -14.58 -14.11
CA GLN A 22 -40.15 -13.78 -12.88
C GLN A 22 -41.51 -13.14 -12.53
N GLU A 23 -42.28 -12.68 -13.52
CA GLU A 23 -43.62 -12.12 -13.28
C GLU A 23 -44.62 -13.17 -12.76
N GLN A 24 -44.55 -14.42 -13.23
CA GLN A 24 -45.46 -15.48 -12.76
C GLN A 24 -45.19 -15.94 -11.32
N LYS A 25 -43.97 -15.81 -10.81
CA LYS A 25 -43.65 -16.16 -9.41
C LYS A 25 -44.08 -15.09 -8.40
N THR A 26 -44.13 -13.83 -8.80
CA THR A 26 -44.54 -12.72 -7.92
C THR A 26 -46.07 -12.68 -7.74
N GLU A 27 -46.84 -13.06 -8.76
CA GLU A 27 -48.31 -13.10 -8.66
C GLU A 27 -48.84 -14.27 -7.81
N GLU A 28 -48.13 -15.40 -7.71
CA GLU A 28 -48.53 -16.51 -6.81
C GLU A 28 -48.24 -16.23 -5.32
N GLN A 29 -47.22 -15.42 -5.00
CA GLN A 29 -46.90 -15.09 -3.60
C GLN A 29 -47.83 -14.01 -3.02
N GLN A 30 -48.29 -13.04 -3.82
CA GLN A 30 -49.22 -12.01 -3.34
C GLN A 30 -50.64 -12.54 -3.07
N ARG A 31 -51.01 -13.70 -3.65
CA ARG A 31 -52.34 -14.29 -3.45
C ARG A 31 -52.50 -15.04 -2.13
N VAL A 32 -51.41 -15.34 -1.43
CA VAL A 32 -51.43 -16.12 -0.17
C VAL A 32 -51.54 -15.23 1.07
N GLU A 33 -51.15 -13.96 1.00
CA GLU A 33 -51.20 -13.04 2.16
C GLU A 33 -52.53 -12.28 2.33
N GLU A 34 -53.43 -12.30 1.35
CA GLU A 34 -54.71 -11.56 1.42
C GLU A 34 -55.87 -12.32 2.11
N GLN A 35 -55.59 -13.50 2.70
CA GLN A 35 -56.56 -14.25 3.49
C GLN A 35 -56.03 -14.44 4.90
N LEU A 36 -56.28 -13.47 5.78
CA LEU A 36 -56.62 -13.64 7.21
C LEU A 36 -56.59 -12.27 7.90
N ALA A 37 -57.73 -11.58 7.86
CA ALA A 37 -58.09 -10.58 8.85
C ALA A 37 -59.48 -10.90 9.37
N PRO A 38 -59.77 -10.62 10.66
CA PRO A 38 -61.08 -10.10 10.99
C PRO A 38 -60.96 -8.73 11.68
N GLU A 39 -61.73 -7.79 11.14
CA GLU A 39 -62.03 -6.46 11.66
C GLU A 39 -62.96 -6.53 12.91
N THR A 40 -62.94 -5.59 13.86
CA THR A 40 -63.76 -4.35 13.91
C THR A 40 -63.79 -3.83 15.40
N PRO A 41 -64.32 -2.63 15.76
CA PRO A 41 -64.08 -1.32 15.16
C PRO A 41 -64.13 -0.08 16.14
N VAL A 42 -63.66 1.08 15.63
CA VAL A 42 -63.93 2.55 15.87
C VAL A 42 -64.14 3.17 17.27
N GLU A 43 -63.41 4.27 17.57
CA GLU A 43 -63.87 5.69 17.84
C GLU A 43 -62.79 6.51 18.61
N THR A 44 -62.12 7.49 17.99
CA THR A 44 -62.33 8.99 17.99
C THR A 44 -61.68 9.79 19.14
N ALA A 45 -61.03 10.90 18.72
CA ALA A 45 -60.80 12.20 19.39
C ALA A 45 -59.71 12.40 20.48
N ALA A 46 -58.76 13.29 20.12
CA ALA A 46 -58.30 14.53 20.80
C ALA A 46 -57.72 14.56 22.25
N GLU A 47 -56.78 15.49 22.41
CA GLU A 47 -56.27 16.19 23.61
C GLU A 47 -55.12 15.59 24.46
N ALA A 48 -54.02 16.35 24.47
CA ALA A 48 -53.25 16.92 25.58
C ALA A 48 -52.83 16.10 26.83
N ASP A 49 -51.58 16.41 27.21
CA ASP A 49 -50.94 16.42 28.53
C ASP A 49 -50.35 15.15 29.17
N ALA A 50 -49.06 15.32 29.47
CA ALA A 50 -48.24 14.79 30.56
C ALA A 50 -48.77 13.63 31.40
N GLU A 51 -48.00 12.54 31.46
CA GLU A 51 -47.47 12.02 32.73
C GLU A 51 -46.33 11.01 32.54
N THR A 52 -45.44 11.06 33.52
CA THR A 52 -44.19 10.33 33.77
C THR A 52 -44.37 8.83 34.05
N HIS A 53 -43.36 7.99 33.74
CA HIS A 53 -42.82 6.86 34.53
C HIS A 53 -41.59 6.29 33.77
N ALA A 54 -40.35 6.31 34.26
CA ALA A 54 -39.80 5.53 35.37
C ALA A 54 -39.98 4.00 35.22
N HIS A 55 -39.15 3.37 34.38
CA HIS A 55 -38.66 1.98 34.47
C HIS A 55 -37.45 1.87 33.51
N GLY A 56 -36.32 1.21 33.80
CA GLY A 56 -36.02 0.35 34.94
C GLY A 56 -34.53 0.32 35.27
N LYS A 57 -34.24 0.46 36.57
CA LYS A 57 -32.99 0.11 37.25
C LYS A 57 -32.55 -1.35 37.07
N ALA A 58 -33.37 -2.19 36.44
CA ALA A 58 -33.11 -3.60 36.21
C ALA A 58 -32.13 -3.86 35.05
N GLU A 59 -32.06 -2.95 34.07
CA GLU A 59 -31.12 -3.10 32.94
C GLU A 59 -29.71 -2.60 33.29
N THR A 60 -29.59 -1.67 34.24
CA THR A 60 -28.29 -1.18 34.73
C THR A 60 -27.61 -2.16 35.68
N ASP A 61 -28.37 -2.91 36.48
CA ASP A 61 -27.82 -3.92 37.39
C ASP A 61 -27.46 -5.23 36.63
N ALA A 62 -28.21 -5.58 35.58
CA ALA A 62 -27.88 -6.72 34.72
C ALA A 62 -26.60 -6.49 33.88
N PHE A 63 -26.31 -5.24 33.49
CA PHE A 63 -25.06 -4.89 32.81
C PHE A 63 -23.87 -4.88 33.79
N ALA A 64 -24.08 -4.46 35.04
CA ALA A 64 -23.04 -4.48 36.07
C ALA A 64 -22.62 -5.91 36.46
N GLU A 65 -23.55 -6.86 36.59
CA GLU A 65 -23.22 -8.28 36.81
C GLU A 65 -22.51 -8.93 35.61
N ALA A 66 -22.83 -8.52 34.39
CA ALA A 66 -22.17 -9.03 33.18
C ALA A 66 -20.72 -8.54 33.04
N VAL A 67 -20.41 -7.31 33.46
CA VAL A 67 -19.04 -6.78 33.42
C VAL A 67 -18.17 -7.39 34.54
N VAL A 68 -18.73 -7.72 35.69
CA VAL A 68 -18.00 -8.39 36.78
C VAL A 68 -17.65 -9.84 36.42
N ASN A 69 -18.55 -10.58 35.76
CA ASN A 69 -18.27 -11.96 35.32
C ASN A 69 -17.20 -12.06 34.22
N VAL A 70 -17.07 -11.06 33.34
CA VAL A 70 -16.01 -11.03 32.32
C VAL A 70 -14.64 -10.68 32.92
N THR A 71 -14.62 -10.00 34.08
CA THR A 71 -13.36 -9.64 34.75
C THR A 71 -12.80 -10.78 35.62
N GLU A 72 -13.64 -11.70 36.10
CA GLU A 72 -13.19 -12.93 36.80
C GLU A 72 -12.68 -14.02 35.84
N GLN A 73 -13.18 -14.11 34.61
CA GLN A 73 -12.68 -15.10 33.62
C GLN A 73 -11.32 -14.78 33.00
N VAL A 74 -10.80 -13.56 33.19
CA VAL A 74 -9.47 -13.15 32.69
C VAL A 74 -8.39 -13.21 33.80
N GLN A 75 -8.75 -13.45 35.06
CA GLN A 75 -7.80 -13.63 36.17
C GLN A 75 -7.48 -15.10 36.52
N GLU A 76 -8.07 -16.07 35.83
CA GLU A 76 -7.81 -17.50 36.09
C GLU A 76 -6.88 -18.20 35.08
N SER A 77 -6.32 -17.46 34.11
CA SER A 77 -5.37 -18.00 33.11
C SER A 77 -3.90 -17.60 33.31
N GLU A 78 -3.57 -16.84 34.35
CA GLU A 78 -2.18 -16.60 34.78
C GLU A 78 -1.92 -17.20 36.17
N LYS A 79 -1.53 -18.48 36.21
CA LYS A 79 -0.68 -19.02 37.28
C LYS A 79 0.37 -19.97 36.67
N PRO A 80 1.64 -19.86 37.10
CA PRO A 80 2.75 -20.65 36.57
C PRO A 80 2.64 -22.12 37.02
N GLN A 81 2.82 -23.05 36.08
CA GLN A 81 2.91 -24.48 36.42
C GLN A 81 4.27 -24.80 37.07
N PRO A 82 4.31 -25.73 38.04
CA PRO A 82 5.51 -26.07 38.79
C PRO A 82 6.38 -27.09 38.05
N VAL A 83 7.70 -26.92 38.17
CA VAL A 83 8.72 -27.87 37.73
C VAL A 83 8.71 -29.09 38.67
N GLU A 84 8.50 -30.29 38.15
CA GLU A 84 8.73 -31.54 38.88
C GLU A 84 10.17 -32.07 38.65
N PRO A 85 10.77 -32.72 39.67
CA PRO A 85 12.22 -32.94 39.74
C PRO A 85 12.69 -34.26 39.07
N GLU A 86 13.91 -34.23 38.52
CA GLU A 86 14.65 -35.43 38.14
C GLU A 86 15.09 -36.24 39.37
N PRO A 87 15.17 -37.58 39.27
CA PRO A 87 15.50 -38.44 40.41
C PRO A 87 17.01 -38.47 40.70
N VAL A 88 17.33 -38.30 41.98
CA VAL A 88 18.63 -38.59 42.60
C VAL A 88 18.83 -40.11 42.66
N VAL A 89 20.01 -40.59 42.24
CA VAL A 89 20.58 -41.88 42.70
C VAL A 89 22.03 -41.64 43.16
N GLU A 90 22.35 -42.27 44.27
CA GLU A 90 23.41 -42.01 45.27
C GLU A 90 24.88 -42.22 44.82
N PRO A 91 25.85 -41.68 45.58
CA PRO A 91 27.28 -41.88 45.35
C PRO A 91 27.80 -43.16 46.00
N VAL A 92 28.78 -43.82 45.37
CA VAL A 92 29.58 -44.88 45.99
C VAL A 92 31.04 -44.42 46.07
N VAL A 93 31.61 -44.68 47.24
CA VAL A 93 32.88 -44.20 47.81
C VAL A 93 34.07 -45.06 47.32
N ASP A 94 35.27 -44.47 47.29
CA ASP A 94 36.60 -45.07 46.99
C ASP A 94 36.91 -46.36 47.79
N PRO A 95 37.94 -47.16 47.37
CA PRO A 95 39.29 -46.90 47.90
C PRO A 95 40.49 -47.19 46.96
N VAL A 96 41.50 -46.31 47.05
CA VAL A 96 42.95 -46.52 47.35
C VAL A 96 43.67 -47.79 46.81
N VAL A 97 44.87 -47.60 46.22
CA VAL A 97 46.21 -48.26 46.47
C VAL A 97 47.19 -47.74 45.38
N GLU A 98 48.06 -46.78 45.67
CA GLU A 98 49.52 -46.90 46.00
C GLU A 98 50.48 -47.27 44.85
N GLU A 99 51.43 -46.33 44.64
CA GLU A 99 52.89 -46.55 44.45
C GLU A 99 53.37 -47.17 43.10
N ASP A 100 54.50 -46.79 42.46
CA ASP A 100 55.69 -46.08 42.92
C ASP A 100 56.67 -45.83 41.73
N ILE A 101 57.43 -44.71 41.83
CA ILE A 101 58.84 -44.45 41.44
C ILE A 101 59.33 -44.50 39.95
N VAL A 102 60.12 -43.45 39.64
CA VAL A 102 61.48 -43.42 38.99
C VAL A 102 61.56 -42.62 37.67
N GLU A 103 62.01 -41.37 37.78
CA GLU A 103 62.93 -40.71 36.82
C GLU A 103 64.35 -41.32 36.98
N PRO A 104 65.24 -41.42 35.94
CA PRO A 104 65.95 -40.22 35.46
C PRO A 104 66.55 -40.21 34.02
N GLN A 105 66.74 -38.99 33.52
CA GLN A 105 67.89 -38.38 32.80
C GLN A 105 68.56 -39.10 31.61
N ALA A 106 68.73 -38.39 30.47
CA ALA A 106 70.00 -37.74 30.05
C ALA A 106 70.04 -37.29 28.56
N VAL A 107 70.34 -35.99 28.37
CA VAL A 107 71.16 -35.26 27.37
C VAL A 107 71.74 -36.04 26.17
N VAL A 108 71.59 -35.53 24.92
CA VAL A 108 72.67 -35.23 23.91
C VAL A 108 72.14 -34.30 22.79
N GLU A 109 72.92 -33.26 22.43
CA GLU A 109 72.78 -32.34 21.28
C GLU A 109 72.92 -33.04 19.91
N HIS A 110 72.22 -32.58 18.86
CA HIS A 110 72.80 -32.40 17.52
C HIS A 110 71.91 -31.50 16.66
N GLU A 111 72.55 -30.50 16.07
CA GLU A 111 72.06 -29.50 15.12
C GLU A 111 72.05 -30.10 13.70
N GLU A 112 70.90 -30.08 13.01
CA GLU A 112 70.79 -30.17 11.54
C GLU A 112 69.39 -29.68 11.09
N LEU A 113 69.34 -28.60 10.29
CA LEU A 113 68.13 -28.09 9.62
C LEU A 113 67.92 -28.83 8.28
N PRO A 114 66.67 -29.15 7.88
CA PRO A 114 66.08 -28.38 6.77
C PRO A 114 64.53 -28.24 6.73
N LEU A 115 64.09 -27.04 6.29
CA LEU A 115 62.88 -26.63 5.53
C LEU A 115 61.44 -26.96 6.01
N PRO A 116 60.45 -26.10 5.71
CA PRO A 116 59.19 -26.00 6.45
C PRO A 116 58.03 -26.76 5.80
N GLU A 117 57.19 -27.39 6.62
CA GLU A 117 55.85 -27.83 6.22
C GLU A 117 54.87 -27.72 7.41
N GLU A 118 53.72 -27.12 7.08
CA GLU A 118 52.39 -27.19 7.71
C GLU A 118 52.16 -26.57 9.11
N VAL A 119 51.49 -25.40 9.08
CA VAL A 119 50.84 -24.77 10.24
C VAL A 119 49.52 -25.49 10.49
N ASN A 120 49.41 -26.06 11.69
CA ASN A 120 48.23 -26.68 12.26
C ASN A 120 47.10 -25.66 12.51
N VAL A 121 45.87 -26.08 12.24
CA VAL A 121 44.63 -25.31 12.34
C VAL A 121 44.12 -25.36 13.79
N GLU A 122 43.78 -24.20 14.36
CA GLU A 122 43.04 -24.11 15.63
C GLU A 122 41.55 -24.45 15.39
N GLU A 123 41.03 -25.35 16.23
CA GLU A 123 39.65 -25.83 16.24
C GLU A 123 38.65 -24.74 16.69
N THR A 124 37.57 -24.55 15.93
CA THR A 124 36.40 -23.75 16.29
C THR A 124 35.23 -24.62 16.76
N SER A 125 34.46 -24.05 17.71
CA SER A 125 33.37 -24.62 18.52
C SER A 125 32.17 -25.22 17.72
N PRO A 126 31.42 -26.22 18.27
CA PRO A 126 30.33 -26.92 17.58
C PRO A 126 28.99 -26.16 17.37
N GLU A 127 28.87 -24.88 17.71
CA GLU A 127 27.57 -24.17 17.67
C GLU A 127 27.16 -23.64 16.28
N GLU A 128 28.04 -23.62 15.28
CA GLU A 128 27.71 -23.17 13.92
C GLU A 128 27.02 -24.25 13.06
N TRP A 129 26.98 -25.50 13.50
CA TRP A 129 26.46 -26.62 12.70
C TRP A 129 24.94 -26.88 12.83
N GLN A 130 24.25 -26.22 13.76
CA GLN A 130 22.80 -26.44 13.94
C GLN A 130 21.92 -25.50 13.09
N ALA A 131 22.42 -24.31 12.73
CA ALA A 131 21.65 -23.36 11.91
C ALA A 131 21.58 -23.75 10.43
N GLU A 132 22.58 -24.47 9.90
CA GLU A 132 22.57 -24.92 8.50
C GLU A 132 21.64 -26.14 8.30
N ALA A 133 21.53 -27.03 9.29
CA ALA A 133 20.65 -28.20 9.21
C ALA A 133 19.16 -27.82 9.16
N GLU A 134 18.75 -26.81 9.93
CA GLU A 134 17.36 -26.31 9.94
C GLU A 134 16.99 -25.60 8.62
N THR A 135 17.96 -25.02 7.91
CA THR A 135 17.74 -24.40 6.60
C THR A 135 17.63 -25.39 5.44
N VAL A 136 18.17 -26.61 5.58
CA VAL A 136 18.11 -27.63 4.51
C VAL A 136 16.77 -28.36 4.51
N GLU A 137 16.20 -28.65 5.69
CA GLU A 137 14.86 -29.28 5.81
C GLU A 137 13.73 -28.40 5.23
N ILE A 138 13.87 -27.07 5.30
CA ILE A 138 12.89 -26.12 4.76
C ILE A 138 12.97 -26.02 3.24
N VAL A 139 14.14 -26.25 2.63
CA VAL A 139 14.32 -26.19 1.16
C VAL A 139 13.80 -27.47 0.51
N GLU A 140 14.00 -28.64 1.11
CA GLU A 140 13.43 -29.91 0.61
C GLU A 140 11.90 -29.92 0.67
N ALA A 141 11.29 -29.34 1.73
CA ALA A 141 9.84 -29.23 1.84
C ALA A 141 9.21 -28.31 0.76
N VAL A 142 9.96 -27.32 0.26
CA VAL A 142 9.53 -26.42 -0.81
C VAL A 142 9.66 -27.07 -2.19
N GLU A 143 10.63 -27.96 -2.39
CA GLU A 143 10.76 -28.74 -3.63
C GLU A 143 9.69 -29.84 -3.77
N GLU A 144 9.21 -30.42 -2.66
CA GLU A 144 8.11 -31.41 -2.70
C GLU A 144 6.73 -30.78 -2.98
N GLU A 145 6.44 -29.58 -2.48
CA GLU A 145 5.15 -28.91 -2.76
C GLU A 145 5.09 -28.27 -4.16
N ALA A 146 6.23 -27.86 -4.73
CA ALA A 146 6.30 -27.33 -6.10
C ALA A 146 6.01 -28.39 -7.18
N GLN A 147 6.08 -29.69 -6.85
CA GLN A 147 5.79 -30.78 -7.77
C GLN A 147 4.30 -31.15 -7.87
N ASN A 148 3.43 -30.55 -7.05
CA ASN A 148 1.99 -30.85 -6.99
C ASN A 148 1.08 -29.69 -7.47
N GLU A 149 1.61 -28.69 -8.16
CA GLU A 149 0.77 -27.69 -8.82
C GLU A 149 0.03 -28.29 -10.04
N PRO A 150 -1.27 -27.97 -10.24
CA PRO A 150 -2.01 -28.45 -11.39
C PRO A 150 -1.43 -27.85 -12.69
N GLN A 151 -0.95 -28.72 -13.57
CA GLN A 151 -0.46 -28.33 -14.89
C GLN A 151 -1.60 -27.77 -15.73
N LEU A 152 -1.41 -26.57 -16.28
CA LEU A 152 -2.30 -25.93 -17.26
C LEU A 152 -2.53 -26.88 -18.44
N THR A 153 -3.79 -27.02 -18.85
CA THR A 153 -4.18 -27.93 -19.93
C THR A 153 -3.74 -27.38 -21.30
N ASP A 154 -3.52 -28.27 -22.28
CA ASP A 154 -3.08 -27.88 -23.63
C ASP A 154 -4.04 -26.87 -24.31
N GLU A 155 -5.34 -26.92 -23.98
CA GLU A 155 -6.34 -25.94 -24.45
C GLU A 155 -6.09 -24.51 -23.90
N GLU A 156 -5.58 -24.37 -22.68
CA GLU A 156 -5.27 -23.06 -22.07
C GLU A 156 -3.98 -22.47 -22.65
N ARG A 157 -3.02 -23.31 -23.07
CA ARG A 157 -1.84 -22.87 -23.81
C ARG A 157 -2.17 -22.43 -25.23
N GLU A 158 -3.05 -23.14 -25.93
CA GLU A 158 -3.51 -22.74 -27.27
C GLU A 158 -4.33 -21.44 -27.22
N ALA A 159 -5.18 -21.27 -26.20
CA ALA A 159 -5.91 -20.01 -26.00
C ALA A 159 -4.96 -18.82 -25.73
N GLN A 160 -3.86 -19.02 -25.00
CA GLN A 160 -2.86 -17.98 -24.75
C GLN A 160 -2.01 -17.70 -26.00
N ALA A 161 -1.67 -18.72 -26.79
CA ALA A 161 -0.94 -18.54 -28.05
C ALA A 161 -1.75 -17.73 -29.08
N LEU A 162 -3.06 -17.96 -29.18
CA LEU A 162 -3.96 -17.21 -30.06
C LEU A 162 -4.12 -15.73 -29.67
N VAL A 163 -4.00 -15.41 -28.38
CA VAL A 163 -4.05 -14.02 -27.88
C VAL A 163 -2.75 -13.27 -28.18
N VAL A 164 -1.60 -13.95 -28.17
CA VAL A 164 -0.30 -13.38 -28.54
C VAL A 164 -0.22 -13.17 -30.06
N GLU A 165 -0.69 -14.13 -30.87
CA GLU A 165 -0.71 -13.99 -32.33
C GLU A 165 -1.64 -12.84 -32.79
N ALA A 166 -2.78 -12.65 -32.12
CA ALA A 166 -3.70 -11.52 -32.37
C ALA A 166 -3.12 -10.15 -31.95
N ALA A 167 -2.15 -10.12 -31.04
CA ALA A 167 -1.44 -8.90 -30.65
C ALA A 167 -0.30 -8.55 -31.60
N GLU A 168 0.31 -9.56 -32.25
CA GLU A 168 1.37 -9.38 -33.24
C GLU A 168 0.82 -8.93 -34.62
N ASP A 169 -0.35 -9.42 -35.03
CA ASP A 169 -1.01 -9.04 -36.30
C ASP A 169 -1.58 -7.61 -36.30
N ALA A 170 -1.72 -6.99 -35.12
CA ALA A 170 -2.09 -5.58 -34.99
C ALA A 170 -0.92 -4.61 -35.29
N VAL A 171 0.29 -5.13 -35.55
CA VAL A 171 1.51 -4.33 -35.73
C VAL A 171 2.22 -4.72 -37.03
N VAL A 172 1.56 -4.59 -38.18
CA VAL A 172 2.22 -4.69 -39.50
C VAL A 172 1.91 -3.48 -40.39
N PHE A 173 2.94 -2.62 -40.48
CA PHE A 173 3.50 -2.00 -41.71
C PHE A 173 2.55 -1.35 -42.74
N VAL A 174 2.63 -0.01 -42.83
CA VAL A 174 2.30 0.75 -44.04
C VAL A 174 3.63 1.02 -44.78
N PRO A 175 3.81 0.62 -46.06
CA PRO A 175 5.07 0.83 -46.77
C PRO A 175 5.18 2.29 -47.24
N ALA A 176 6.43 2.78 -47.24
CA ALA A 176 6.81 4.10 -47.73
C ALA A 176 6.55 4.25 -49.24
N ALA A 177 5.93 5.36 -49.62
CA ALA A 177 5.92 5.89 -50.98
C ALA A 177 6.47 7.33 -50.93
N GLU A 178 7.51 7.57 -51.71
CA GLU A 178 8.08 8.89 -51.98
C GLU A 178 7.13 9.72 -52.86
N GLU A 179 6.69 10.88 -52.39
CA GLU A 179 6.34 12.01 -53.26
C GLU A 179 6.75 13.33 -52.57
N GLU A 180 7.61 14.09 -53.25
CA GLU A 180 8.05 15.43 -52.87
C GLU A 180 6.94 16.47 -53.12
N THR A 181 6.45 17.13 -52.06
CA THR A 181 5.92 18.50 -52.14
C THR A 181 6.18 19.25 -50.83
N PRO A 182 6.49 20.56 -50.88
CA PRO A 182 6.98 21.29 -49.71
C PRO A 182 5.81 21.69 -48.81
N VAL A 183 5.86 21.29 -47.54
CA VAL A 183 4.91 21.74 -46.51
C VAL A 183 5.61 22.82 -45.68
N GLU A 184 5.03 24.02 -45.69
CA GLU A 184 5.40 25.15 -44.86
C GLU A 184 5.50 24.73 -43.38
N GLU A 185 6.62 25.09 -42.74
CA GLU A 185 6.84 24.90 -41.31
C GLU A 185 5.80 25.69 -40.50
N VAL A 186 4.74 25.01 -40.07
CA VAL A 186 4.01 25.42 -38.88
C VAL A 186 4.85 25.00 -37.69
N ILE A 187 5.73 25.91 -37.27
CA ILE A 187 6.41 25.83 -35.98
C ILE A 187 5.31 25.92 -34.91
N GLN A 188 4.82 24.78 -34.42
CA GLN A 188 4.12 24.74 -33.14
C GLN A 188 5.18 24.97 -32.07
N GLU A 189 5.31 26.23 -31.70
CA GLU A 189 6.03 26.69 -30.52
C GLU A 189 5.45 25.93 -29.31
N GLN A 190 6.17 24.93 -28.81
CA GLN A 190 5.83 24.28 -27.56
C GLN A 190 5.89 25.36 -26.47
N GLU A 191 4.72 25.83 -26.04
CA GLU A 191 4.61 26.74 -24.91
C GLU A 191 5.34 26.11 -23.71
N LYS A 192 6.32 26.84 -23.17
CA LYS A 192 7.00 26.45 -21.93
C LYS A 192 5.94 26.22 -20.85
N PRO A 193 6.11 25.21 -19.98
CA PRO A 193 5.11 24.91 -18.96
C PRO A 193 5.00 26.10 -18.00
N THR A 194 3.94 26.90 -18.13
CA THR A 194 3.57 27.95 -17.18
C THR A 194 2.91 27.32 -15.95
N LYS A 195 3.01 28.00 -14.80
CA LYS A 195 2.29 27.58 -13.57
C LYS A 195 0.78 27.42 -13.83
N GLU A 196 0.22 28.24 -14.70
CA GLU A 196 -1.20 28.19 -15.11
C GLU A 196 -1.57 26.85 -15.78
N GLY A 197 -0.71 26.32 -16.67
CA GLY A 197 -0.91 25.01 -17.29
C GLY A 197 -0.71 23.82 -16.34
N PHE A 198 0.01 24.01 -15.24
CA PHE A 198 0.18 23.00 -14.17
C PHE A 198 -1.04 22.96 -13.26
N PHE A 199 -1.43 24.11 -12.71
CA PHE A 199 -2.58 24.21 -11.81
C PHE A 199 -3.87 23.75 -12.52
N ALA A 200 -4.03 24.10 -13.81
CA ALA A 200 -5.14 23.61 -14.62
C ALA A 200 -5.16 22.07 -14.78
N ARG A 201 -3.99 21.42 -14.82
CA ARG A 201 -3.90 19.94 -14.86
C ARG A 201 -4.23 19.33 -13.51
N LEU A 202 -3.70 19.87 -12.41
CA LEU A 202 -4.01 19.40 -11.05
C LEU A 202 -5.50 19.58 -10.71
N LYS A 203 -6.08 20.74 -11.06
CA LYS A 203 -7.52 21.00 -10.92
C LYS A 203 -8.35 19.97 -11.68
N ARG A 204 -7.93 19.61 -12.89
CA ARG A 204 -8.60 18.63 -13.76
C ARG A 204 -8.47 17.20 -13.25
N SER A 205 -7.30 16.80 -12.77
CA SER A 205 -7.11 15.47 -12.19
C SER A 205 -7.95 15.29 -10.93
N LEU A 206 -8.09 16.34 -10.12
CA LEU A 206 -8.88 16.26 -8.89
C LEU A 206 -10.39 16.40 -9.10
N LEU A 207 -10.88 16.58 -10.34
CA LEU A 207 -12.27 16.91 -10.66
C LEU A 207 -13.29 16.03 -9.90
N LYS A 208 -13.13 14.70 -9.96
CA LYS A 208 -14.02 13.75 -9.27
C LYS A 208 -13.98 13.89 -7.75
N THR A 209 -12.80 14.16 -7.17
CA THR A 209 -12.65 14.34 -5.72
C THR A 209 -13.21 15.71 -5.28
N LYS A 210 -13.10 16.73 -6.13
CA LYS A 210 -13.61 18.08 -5.86
C LYS A 210 -15.13 18.15 -5.78
N GLU A 211 -15.82 17.31 -6.55
CA GLU A 211 -17.29 17.18 -6.48
C GLU A 211 -17.75 16.78 -5.07
N ASN A 212 -16.96 15.98 -4.33
CA ASN A 212 -17.30 15.52 -2.98
C ASN A 212 -16.63 16.32 -1.86
N LEU A 213 -15.42 16.84 -2.05
CA LEU A 213 -14.74 17.65 -1.04
C LEU A 213 -14.86 19.13 -1.39
N GLY A 214 -13.87 19.71 -2.07
CA GLY A 214 -13.72 21.16 -2.23
C GLY A 214 -14.96 21.89 -2.76
N SER A 215 -15.18 21.93 -4.08
CA SER A 215 -16.32 22.67 -4.63
C SER A 215 -17.68 22.10 -4.21
N GLY A 216 -17.74 20.80 -3.89
CA GLY A 216 -18.94 20.14 -3.35
C GLY A 216 -19.45 20.77 -2.05
N PHE A 217 -18.56 21.25 -1.19
CA PHE A 217 -18.96 21.92 0.05
C PHE A 217 -19.63 23.28 -0.20
N ILE A 218 -19.38 23.94 -1.34
CA ILE A 218 -20.03 25.23 -1.64
C ILE A 218 -21.54 25.05 -1.79
N SER A 219 -22.00 23.95 -2.41
CA SER A 219 -23.42 23.62 -2.48
C SER A 219 -24.01 23.28 -1.12
N LEU A 220 -23.24 22.62 -0.25
CA LEU A 220 -23.66 22.26 1.10
C LEU A 220 -23.94 23.50 1.94
N PHE A 221 -23.04 24.48 1.89
CA PHE A 221 -23.10 25.70 2.70
C PHE A 221 -24.08 26.75 2.16
N ARG A 222 -24.53 26.67 0.91
CA ARG A 222 -25.32 27.74 0.28
C ARG A 222 -26.71 27.88 0.93
N GLY A 223 -26.90 28.98 1.66
CA GLY A 223 -28.20 29.35 2.23
C GLY A 223 -28.60 28.56 3.48
N LYS A 224 -27.71 27.72 4.02
CA LYS A 224 -27.92 27.01 5.30
C LYS A 224 -27.43 27.85 6.47
N LYS A 225 -28.05 27.67 7.63
CA LYS A 225 -27.55 28.23 8.89
C LYS A 225 -26.47 27.29 9.43
N ILE A 226 -25.59 27.84 10.27
CA ILE A 226 -24.61 27.03 11.00
C ILE A 226 -25.32 26.47 12.23
N ASP A 227 -25.76 25.23 12.13
CA ASP A 227 -26.40 24.42 13.17
C ASP A 227 -25.81 23.00 13.18
N ASP A 228 -26.26 22.18 14.14
CA ASP A 228 -25.76 20.82 14.31
C ASP A 228 -26.05 19.95 13.07
N ASP A 229 -27.22 20.13 12.45
CA ASP A 229 -27.61 19.44 11.20
C ASP A 229 -26.60 19.69 10.07
N LEU A 230 -26.10 20.94 9.91
CA LEU A 230 -25.08 21.25 8.91
C LEU A 230 -23.75 20.51 9.19
N PHE A 231 -23.35 20.37 10.45
CA PHE A 231 -22.13 19.66 10.80
C PHE A 231 -22.26 18.15 10.59
N GLU A 232 -23.43 17.58 10.84
CA GLU A 232 -23.72 16.17 10.55
C GLU A 232 -23.64 15.88 9.04
N GLU A 233 -24.24 16.73 8.20
CA GLU A 233 -24.15 16.58 6.75
C GLU A 233 -22.70 16.76 6.24
N LEU A 234 -21.94 17.68 6.82
CA LEU A 234 -20.52 17.87 6.49
C LEU A 234 -19.69 16.64 6.89
N GLU A 235 -19.96 16.08 8.06
CA GLU A 235 -19.34 14.83 8.52
C GLU A 235 -19.63 13.68 7.55
N GLU A 236 -20.89 13.50 7.16
CA GLU A 236 -21.29 12.48 6.17
C GLU A 236 -20.51 12.66 4.86
N GLN A 237 -20.43 13.88 4.35
CA GLN A 237 -19.75 14.18 3.09
C GLN A 237 -18.23 13.91 3.17
N LEU A 238 -17.58 14.25 4.28
CA LEU A 238 -16.16 13.93 4.53
C LEU A 238 -15.91 12.41 4.58
N LEU A 239 -16.82 11.65 5.19
CA LEU A 239 -16.74 10.19 5.25
C LEU A 239 -16.93 9.55 3.88
N ILE A 240 -17.90 10.01 3.08
CA ILE A 240 -18.13 9.54 1.70
C ILE A 240 -16.87 9.76 0.83
N ALA A 241 -16.15 10.85 1.06
CA ALA A 241 -14.92 11.18 0.36
C ALA A 241 -13.69 10.39 0.84
N ASP A 242 -13.84 9.44 1.77
CA ASP A 242 -12.77 8.63 2.38
C ASP A 242 -11.76 9.43 3.23
N VAL A 243 -12.18 10.53 3.88
CA VAL A 243 -11.35 11.28 4.86
C VAL A 243 -11.14 10.50 6.17
N GLY A 244 -11.95 9.47 6.42
CA GLY A 244 -11.80 8.58 7.56
C GLY A 244 -12.33 9.15 8.88
N VAL A 245 -12.81 8.27 9.76
CA VAL A 245 -13.59 8.65 10.95
C VAL A 245 -12.82 9.55 11.91
N GLU A 246 -11.58 9.20 12.23
CA GLU A 246 -10.78 9.95 13.22
C GLU A 246 -10.45 11.36 12.73
N THR A 247 -10.00 11.48 11.48
CA THR A 247 -9.63 12.76 10.88
C THR A 247 -10.87 13.63 10.60
N THR A 248 -11.99 13.04 10.14
CA THR A 248 -13.25 13.77 10.02
C THR A 248 -13.70 14.33 11.36
N ARG A 249 -13.71 13.52 12.43
CA ARG A 249 -14.10 13.97 13.77
C ARG A 249 -13.24 15.13 14.26
N LYS A 250 -11.94 15.08 13.97
CA LYS A 250 -11.00 16.16 14.29
C LYS A 250 -11.30 17.44 13.51
N ILE A 251 -11.55 17.33 12.21
CA ILE A 251 -11.94 18.47 11.36
C ILE A 251 -13.23 19.11 11.88
N ILE A 252 -14.27 18.31 12.14
CA ILE A 252 -15.56 18.82 12.64
C ILE A 252 -15.38 19.51 14.00
N ALA A 253 -14.68 18.89 14.95
CA ALA A 253 -14.44 19.48 16.27
C ALA A 253 -13.72 20.85 16.18
N ASN A 254 -12.66 20.93 15.37
CA ASN A 254 -11.89 22.17 15.18
C ASN A 254 -12.73 23.23 14.45
N LEU A 255 -13.57 22.82 13.49
CA LEU A 255 -14.44 23.71 12.76
C LEU A 255 -15.56 24.28 13.66
N THR A 256 -16.19 23.46 14.49
CA THR A 256 -17.20 23.89 15.48
C THR A 256 -16.60 24.87 16.49
N GLU A 257 -15.39 24.58 16.99
CA GLU A 257 -14.67 25.50 17.88
C GLU A 257 -14.30 26.81 17.17
N GLY A 258 -13.81 26.75 15.93
CA GLY A 258 -13.46 27.92 15.13
C GLY A 258 -14.66 28.81 14.80
N ALA A 259 -15.80 28.20 14.44
CA ALA A 259 -17.03 28.91 14.13
C ALA A 259 -17.61 29.63 15.37
N SER A 260 -17.62 28.97 16.53
CA SER A 260 -18.09 29.57 17.78
C SER A 260 -17.19 30.73 18.25
N ARG A 261 -15.87 30.57 18.19
CA ARG A 261 -14.90 31.61 18.57
C ARG A 261 -14.98 32.86 17.68
N LYS A 262 -15.16 32.68 16.37
CA LYS A 262 -15.24 33.78 15.39
C LYS A 262 -16.66 34.35 15.25
N GLN A 263 -17.66 33.81 15.98
CA GLN A 263 -19.08 34.16 15.85
C GLN A 263 -19.52 34.18 14.38
N LEU A 264 -19.13 33.14 13.63
CA LEU A 264 -19.51 33.05 12.23
C LEU A 264 -21.01 32.83 12.14
N HIS A 265 -21.68 33.74 11.43
CA HIS A 265 -23.11 33.64 11.12
C HIS A 265 -23.35 33.22 9.66
N ASP A 266 -22.28 33.07 8.88
CA ASP A 266 -22.32 32.82 7.45
C ASP A 266 -21.56 31.54 7.09
N ALA A 267 -22.24 30.66 6.38
CA ALA A 267 -21.71 29.38 5.93
C ALA A 267 -20.61 29.56 4.86
N GLU A 268 -20.53 30.69 4.15
CA GLU A 268 -19.39 30.98 3.27
C GLU A 268 -18.08 31.19 4.06
N ALA A 269 -18.15 31.73 5.28
CA ALA A 269 -16.98 31.85 6.14
C ALA A 269 -16.53 30.48 6.69
N LEU A 270 -17.47 29.54 6.86
CA LEU A 270 -17.19 28.16 7.27
C LEU A 270 -16.38 27.42 6.19
N TYR A 271 -16.64 27.69 4.91
CA TYR A 271 -15.85 27.17 3.79
C TYR A 271 -14.37 27.57 3.89
N GLY A 272 -14.10 28.85 4.21
CA GLY A 272 -12.73 29.33 4.41
C GLY A 272 -12.04 28.64 5.59
N LEU A 273 -12.75 28.49 6.72
CA LEU A 273 -12.21 27.74 7.87
C LEU A 273 -11.91 26.27 7.55
N LEU A 274 -12.80 25.61 6.80
CA LEU A 274 -12.60 24.21 6.42
C LEU A 274 -11.38 24.06 5.51
N LYS A 275 -11.20 24.98 4.56
CA LYS A 275 -10.00 25.03 3.71
C LYS A 275 -8.73 25.18 4.54
N ASP A 276 -8.73 26.11 5.50
CA ASP A 276 -7.60 26.35 6.38
C ASP A 276 -7.29 25.10 7.24
N GLU A 277 -8.31 24.49 7.86
CA GLU A 277 -8.16 23.31 8.72
C GLU A 277 -7.60 22.10 7.94
N MET A 278 -8.16 21.83 6.75
CA MET A 278 -7.66 20.76 5.88
C MET A 278 -6.25 21.07 5.37
N GLY A 279 -5.92 22.33 5.14
CA GLY A 279 -4.58 22.77 4.79
C GLY A 279 -3.57 22.57 5.90
N ASP A 280 -3.93 22.88 7.14
CA ASP A 280 -3.08 22.69 8.32
C ASP A 280 -2.76 21.21 8.59
N ILE A 281 -3.65 20.29 8.23
CA ILE A 281 -3.37 18.85 8.27
C ILE A 281 -2.27 18.50 7.26
N LEU A 282 -2.40 18.95 6.01
CA LEU A 282 -1.46 18.62 4.94
C LEU A 282 -0.11 19.34 5.07
N ALA A 283 -0.08 20.54 5.63
CA ALA A 283 1.14 21.32 5.83
C ALA A 283 2.15 20.60 6.74
N LYS A 284 1.67 19.76 7.67
CA LYS A 284 2.53 18.97 8.58
C LYS A 284 3.33 17.88 7.87
N VAL A 285 2.92 17.50 6.66
CA VAL A 285 3.55 16.44 5.86
C VAL A 285 4.07 16.95 4.51
N ASP A 286 4.07 18.28 4.28
CA ASP A 286 4.69 18.91 3.10
C ASP A 286 6.20 19.03 3.31
N GLU A 287 6.90 17.95 2.97
CA GLU A 287 8.35 17.92 2.94
C GLU A 287 8.81 17.22 1.65
N PRO A 288 9.27 17.96 0.63
CA PRO A 288 9.80 17.37 -0.59
C PRO A 288 11.01 16.47 -0.33
N LEU A 289 11.16 15.42 -1.13
CA LEU A 289 12.31 14.52 -1.03
C LEU A 289 13.61 15.28 -1.33
N ASN A 290 14.55 15.26 -0.39
CA ASN A 290 15.90 15.81 -0.58
C ASN A 290 16.91 14.67 -0.78
N ILE A 291 17.51 14.61 -1.97
CA ILE A 291 18.49 13.58 -2.35
C ILE A 291 19.95 14.05 -2.25
N GLU A 292 20.21 15.22 -1.65
CA GLU A 292 21.57 15.78 -1.54
C GLU A 292 22.38 15.14 -0.41
N GLY A 293 23.72 15.19 -0.54
CA GLY A 293 24.64 14.81 0.54
C GLY A 293 24.96 13.32 0.66
N LYS A 294 24.39 12.45 -0.19
CA LYS A 294 24.63 11.00 -0.22
C LYS A 294 24.92 10.54 -1.65
N THR A 295 25.79 9.56 -1.81
CA THR A 295 26.16 9.02 -3.13
C THR A 295 26.53 7.53 -3.00
N PRO A 296 25.63 6.60 -3.36
CA PRO A 296 24.27 6.83 -3.85
C PRO A 296 23.28 7.23 -2.74
N PHE A 297 22.32 8.09 -3.06
CA PHE A 297 21.07 8.19 -2.30
C PHE A 297 20.21 6.95 -2.62
N VAL A 298 19.75 6.22 -1.60
CA VAL A 298 19.11 4.91 -1.76
C VAL A 298 17.64 5.01 -1.39
N ILE A 299 16.77 4.78 -2.36
CA ILE A 299 15.30 4.78 -2.21
C ILE A 299 14.80 3.34 -2.27
N LEU A 300 14.23 2.85 -1.17
CA LEU A 300 13.54 1.57 -1.11
C LEU A 300 12.05 1.79 -1.35
N MET A 301 11.53 1.28 -2.46
CA MET A 301 10.12 1.44 -2.83
C MET A 301 9.31 0.27 -2.30
N VAL A 302 8.32 0.54 -1.45
CA VAL A 302 7.45 -0.48 -0.85
C VAL A 302 5.98 -0.20 -1.13
N GLY A 303 5.13 -1.21 -0.92
CA GLY A 303 3.69 -1.12 -1.16
C GLY A 303 3.14 -2.36 -1.85
N VAL A 304 1.82 -2.46 -1.96
CA VAL A 304 1.18 -3.66 -2.51
C VAL A 304 1.24 -3.71 -4.03
N ASN A 305 0.84 -4.83 -4.63
CA ASN A 305 0.77 -4.94 -6.09
C ASN A 305 -0.34 -4.04 -6.67
N GLY A 306 -0.11 -3.50 -7.87
CA GLY A 306 -1.12 -2.71 -8.58
C GLY A 306 -1.27 -1.23 -8.15
N VAL A 307 -0.62 -0.80 -7.06
CA VAL A 307 -0.64 0.62 -6.60
C VAL A 307 0.24 1.55 -7.42
N GLY A 308 0.98 1.03 -8.39
CA GLY A 308 1.83 1.83 -9.28
C GLY A 308 3.28 2.03 -8.81
N LYS A 309 3.84 1.12 -7.99
CA LYS A 309 5.27 1.16 -7.57
C LYS A 309 6.24 1.24 -8.74
N THR A 310 6.26 0.24 -9.62
CA THR A 310 7.17 0.17 -10.78
C THR A 310 6.98 1.35 -11.74
N THR A 311 5.73 1.80 -11.92
CA THR A 311 5.45 3.02 -12.69
C THR A 311 6.05 4.26 -12.01
N THR A 312 5.91 4.39 -10.70
CA THR A 312 6.48 5.49 -9.90
C THR A 312 8.00 5.47 -9.96
N ILE A 313 8.64 4.30 -9.86
CA ILE A 313 10.09 4.13 -10.03
C ILE A 313 10.54 4.71 -11.35
N GLY A 314 9.86 4.36 -12.44
CA GLY A 314 10.19 4.91 -13.74
C GLY A 314 10.06 6.44 -13.78
N LYS A 315 8.93 6.97 -13.31
CA LYS A 315 8.72 8.42 -13.30
C LYS A 315 9.79 9.16 -12.47
N LEU A 316 10.14 8.65 -11.29
CA LEU A 316 11.20 9.20 -10.43
C LEU A 316 12.57 9.15 -11.13
N ALA A 317 12.93 8.00 -11.70
CA ALA A 317 14.19 7.82 -12.39
C ALA A 317 14.35 8.84 -13.52
N ARG A 318 13.29 9.05 -14.33
CA ARG A 318 13.33 10.07 -15.40
C ARG A 318 13.42 11.49 -14.85
N GLN A 319 12.76 11.79 -13.74
CA GLN A 319 12.84 13.12 -13.11
C GLN A 319 14.26 13.41 -12.60
N PHE A 320 14.93 12.43 -11.98
CA PHE A 320 16.30 12.60 -11.54
C PHE A 320 17.28 12.74 -12.71
N GLU A 321 17.11 11.97 -13.79
CA GLU A 321 17.89 12.17 -15.03
C GLU A 321 17.72 13.59 -15.61
N GLN A 322 16.48 14.10 -15.63
CA GLN A 322 16.19 15.47 -16.10
C GLN A 322 16.84 16.53 -15.22
N GLN A 323 17.11 16.23 -13.95
CA GLN A 323 17.87 17.06 -13.03
C GLN A 323 19.40 16.88 -13.17
N GLY A 324 19.85 16.06 -14.13
CA GLY A 324 21.25 15.78 -14.39
C GLY A 324 21.88 14.77 -13.42
N LYS A 325 21.07 14.03 -12.66
CA LYS A 325 21.53 12.98 -11.75
C LYS A 325 21.67 11.65 -12.49
N SER A 326 22.72 10.92 -12.19
CA SER A 326 22.89 9.53 -12.61
C SER A 326 22.01 8.62 -11.75
N VAL A 327 21.26 7.72 -12.40
CA VAL A 327 20.30 6.82 -11.74
C VAL A 327 20.67 5.37 -12.02
N MET A 328 20.43 4.50 -11.05
CA MET A 328 20.46 3.04 -11.20
C MET A 328 19.21 2.44 -10.58
N LEU A 329 18.71 1.35 -11.17
CA LEU A 329 17.54 0.63 -10.67
C LEU A 329 17.97 -0.75 -10.15
N ALA A 330 17.31 -1.23 -9.09
CA ALA A 330 17.43 -2.60 -8.60
C ALA A 330 16.10 -3.33 -8.72
N ALA A 331 16.09 -4.47 -9.40
CA ALA A 331 14.91 -5.31 -9.60
C ALA A 331 14.71 -6.27 -8.42
N GLY A 332 14.27 -5.74 -7.28
CA GLY A 332 14.03 -6.54 -6.07
C GLY A 332 12.65 -7.21 -5.96
N ASP A 333 11.74 -7.06 -6.94
CA ASP A 333 10.54 -7.93 -7.07
C ASP A 333 10.94 -9.21 -7.84
N THR A 334 11.82 -10.02 -7.24
CA THR A 334 12.42 -11.20 -7.88
C THR A 334 11.44 -12.34 -8.08
N PHE A 335 10.35 -12.37 -7.32
CA PHE A 335 9.32 -13.41 -7.40
C PHE A 335 8.48 -13.28 -8.69
N ARG A 336 8.38 -12.08 -9.26
CA ARG A 336 7.60 -11.83 -10.48
C ARG A 336 8.55 -11.59 -11.65
N ALA A 337 8.77 -12.62 -12.47
CA ALA A 337 9.57 -12.51 -13.70
C ALA A 337 9.17 -11.30 -14.56
N ALA A 338 7.85 -11.09 -14.75
CA ALA A 338 7.32 -9.94 -15.49
C ALA A 338 7.64 -8.59 -14.84
N ALA A 339 7.78 -8.49 -13.52
CA ALA A 339 8.16 -7.25 -12.85
C ALA A 339 9.64 -6.91 -13.08
N VAL A 340 10.52 -7.92 -13.01
CA VAL A 340 11.94 -7.78 -13.36
C VAL A 340 12.09 -7.35 -14.82
N GLU A 341 11.42 -8.05 -15.75
CA GLU A 341 11.46 -7.73 -17.17
C GLU A 341 10.91 -6.33 -17.44
N GLN A 342 9.77 -5.97 -16.83
CA GLN A 342 9.19 -4.63 -16.97
C GLN A 342 10.18 -3.55 -16.54
N LEU A 343 10.87 -3.73 -15.41
CA LEU A 343 11.87 -2.76 -14.93
C LEU A 343 13.10 -2.71 -15.85
N GLN A 344 13.55 -3.85 -16.38
CA GLN A 344 14.66 -3.92 -17.33
C GLN A 344 14.34 -3.23 -18.66
N VAL A 345 13.15 -3.48 -19.23
CA VAL A 345 12.67 -2.80 -20.45
C VAL A 345 12.58 -1.29 -20.19
N TRP A 346 12.11 -0.90 -19.02
CA TRP A 346 12.02 0.51 -18.62
C TRP A 346 13.40 1.15 -18.54
N GLY A 347 14.37 0.48 -17.91
CA GLY A 347 15.76 0.93 -17.86
C GLY A 347 16.40 1.01 -19.24
N GLN A 348 16.25 -0.03 -20.07
CA GLN A 348 16.79 -0.06 -21.44
C GLN A 348 16.24 1.08 -22.30
N ARG A 349 14.92 1.34 -22.24
CA ARG A 349 14.28 2.42 -22.99
C ARG A 349 14.81 3.81 -22.62
N ASN A 350 15.25 3.99 -21.37
CA ASN A 350 15.75 5.26 -20.85
C ASN A 350 17.28 5.32 -20.72
N ASN A 351 18.02 4.27 -21.12
CA ASN A 351 19.46 4.13 -20.90
C ASN A 351 19.89 4.17 -19.42
N ILE A 352 19.05 3.64 -18.53
CA ILE A 352 19.31 3.55 -17.10
C ILE A 352 19.77 2.12 -16.77
N PRO A 353 20.92 1.94 -16.09
CA PRO A 353 21.39 0.61 -15.69
C PRO A 353 20.42 -0.02 -14.67
N VAL A 354 20.08 -1.29 -14.91
CA VAL A 354 19.24 -2.10 -14.02
C VAL A 354 20.05 -3.29 -13.52
N ILE A 355 20.09 -3.47 -12.21
CA ILE A 355 20.66 -4.63 -11.55
C ILE A 355 19.53 -5.62 -11.28
N ALA A 356 19.67 -6.83 -11.81
CA ALA A 356 18.70 -7.90 -11.70
C ALA A 356 19.44 -9.24 -11.66
N GLN A 357 18.82 -10.23 -11.02
CA GLN A 357 19.25 -11.63 -11.02
C GLN A 357 18.14 -12.51 -11.64
N HIS A 358 18.28 -13.83 -11.57
CA HIS A 358 17.27 -14.76 -12.06
C HIS A 358 15.97 -14.69 -11.23
N THR A 359 14.83 -15.08 -11.82
CA THR A 359 13.55 -15.17 -11.12
C THR A 359 13.66 -16.07 -9.90
N GLY A 360 13.10 -15.64 -8.77
CA GLY A 360 13.18 -16.36 -7.50
C GLY A 360 14.46 -16.12 -6.71
N ALA A 361 15.40 -15.31 -7.22
CA ALA A 361 16.58 -14.90 -6.46
C ALA A 361 16.22 -14.17 -5.16
N ASP A 362 17.13 -14.19 -4.18
CA ASP A 362 16.95 -13.45 -2.93
C ASP A 362 16.97 -11.93 -3.17
N SER A 363 15.86 -11.25 -2.91
CA SER A 363 15.68 -9.81 -3.11
C SER A 363 16.73 -8.97 -2.39
N ALA A 364 17.13 -9.39 -1.18
CA ALA A 364 18.16 -8.68 -0.41
C ALA A 364 19.54 -8.78 -1.07
N SER A 365 19.86 -9.92 -1.69
CA SER A 365 21.10 -10.12 -2.45
C SER A 365 21.13 -9.26 -3.73
N VAL A 366 20.03 -9.17 -4.48
CA VAL A 366 19.94 -8.29 -5.66
C VAL A 366 20.19 -6.82 -5.28
N ILE A 367 19.60 -6.38 -4.17
CA ILE A 367 19.73 -5.01 -3.67
C ILE A 367 21.15 -4.75 -3.14
N PHE A 368 21.77 -5.72 -2.48
CA PHE A 368 23.17 -5.63 -2.04
C PHE A 368 24.11 -5.40 -3.22
N ASP A 369 23.97 -6.20 -4.29
CA ASP A 369 24.73 -6.06 -5.52
C ASP A 369 24.49 -4.69 -6.16
N ALA A 370 23.25 -4.19 -6.11
CA ALA A 370 22.90 -2.90 -6.67
C ALA A 370 23.55 -1.72 -5.93
N ILE A 371 23.60 -1.76 -4.60
CA ILE A 371 24.31 -0.74 -3.81
C ILE A 371 25.81 -0.78 -4.11
N GLN A 372 26.41 -1.97 -4.16
CA GLN A 372 27.82 -2.13 -4.52
C GLN A 372 28.12 -1.58 -5.92
N ALA A 373 27.29 -1.91 -6.90
CA ALA A 373 27.41 -1.42 -8.28
C ALA A 373 27.23 0.11 -8.36
N ALA A 374 26.26 0.66 -7.63
CA ALA A 374 26.01 2.10 -7.59
C ALA A 374 27.18 2.86 -6.97
N LYS A 375 27.76 2.35 -5.86
CA LYS A 375 28.99 2.90 -5.25
C LYS A 375 30.17 2.82 -6.21
N ALA A 376 30.42 1.67 -6.83
CA ALA A 376 31.54 1.48 -7.75
C ALA A 376 31.44 2.38 -9.00
N ARG A 377 30.23 2.70 -9.45
CA ARG A 377 29.98 3.56 -10.61
C ARG A 377 29.74 5.04 -10.26
N ASN A 378 29.84 5.41 -8.98
CA ASN A 378 29.55 6.75 -8.46
C ASN A 378 28.17 7.28 -8.92
N VAL A 379 27.14 6.43 -8.82
CA VAL A 379 25.77 6.79 -9.17
C VAL A 379 25.18 7.69 -8.09
N ASP A 380 24.45 8.72 -8.49
CA ASP A 380 23.82 9.67 -7.56
C ASP A 380 22.63 9.05 -6.83
N VAL A 381 21.75 8.33 -7.53
CA VAL A 381 20.50 7.75 -6.98
C VAL A 381 20.33 6.28 -7.35
N LEU A 382 20.10 5.44 -6.34
CA LEU A 382 19.66 4.05 -6.51
C LEU A 382 18.20 3.92 -6.09
N ILE A 383 17.35 3.39 -6.98
CA ILE A 383 15.94 3.10 -6.67
C ILE A 383 15.74 1.58 -6.70
N ALA A 384 15.36 0.99 -5.57
CA ALA A 384 15.13 -0.43 -5.42
C ALA A 384 13.62 -0.74 -5.43
N ASP A 385 13.17 -1.56 -6.38
CA ASP A 385 11.81 -2.14 -6.37
C ASP A 385 11.74 -3.30 -5.37
N THR A 386 10.56 -3.58 -4.85
CA THR A 386 10.31 -4.72 -3.94
C THR A 386 9.03 -5.46 -4.31
N ALA A 387 8.93 -6.70 -3.85
CA ALA A 387 7.67 -7.44 -3.89
C ALA A 387 6.53 -6.68 -3.17
N GLY A 388 5.29 -6.91 -3.60
CA GLY A 388 4.07 -6.28 -3.03
C GLY A 388 2.95 -7.26 -2.70
N ARG A 389 3.27 -8.53 -2.45
CA ARG A 389 2.30 -9.62 -2.22
C ARG A 389 1.75 -9.58 -0.78
N LEU A 390 0.78 -8.70 -0.51
CA LEU A 390 0.23 -8.49 0.84
C LEU A 390 -0.58 -9.68 1.39
N GLN A 391 -1.04 -10.62 0.56
CA GLN A 391 -1.79 -11.78 1.02
C GLN A 391 -1.00 -12.66 2.01
N ASN A 392 0.34 -12.63 1.92
CA ASN A 392 1.24 -13.28 2.86
C ASN A 392 2.02 -12.26 3.69
N LYS A 393 1.29 -11.51 4.55
CA LYS A 393 1.80 -10.34 5.28
C LYS A 393 3.09 -10.62 6.05
N ALA A 394 3.15 -11.73 6.79
CA ALA A 394 4.29 -12.05 7.65
C ALA A 394 5.57 -12.22 6.85
N HIS A 395 5.54 -13.03 5.79
CA HIS A 395 6.69 -13.28 4.93
C HIS A 395 7.16 -12.01 4.21
N LEU A 396 6.23 -11.20 3.68
CA LEU A 396 6.59 -9.93 3.03
C LEU A 396 7.29 -8.98 4.01
N MET A 397 6.79 -8.85 5.25
CA MET A 397 7.38 -7.93 6.22
C MET A 397 8.77 -8.40 6.68
N GLU A 398 8.98 -9.71 6.86
CA GLU A 398 10.31 -10.25 7.17
C GLU A 398 11.30 -10.09 6.01
N GLU A 399 10.83 -10.25 4.77
CA GLU A 399 11.64 -9.98 3.58
C GLU A 399 12.10 -8.51 3.53
N LEU A 400 11.20 -7.57 3.76
CA LEU A 400 11.52 -6.14 3.77
C LEU A 400 12.49 -5.78 4.91
N LYS A 401 12.31 -6.35 6.11
CA LYS A 401 13.27 -6.19 7.21
C LYS A 401 14.65 -6.77 6.86
N LYS A 402 14.69 -7.92 6.20
CA LYS A 402 15.95 -8.52 5.71
C LYS A 402 16.64 -7.59 4.73
N ILE A 403 15.91 -7.03 3.76
CA ILE A 403 16.43 -6.06 2.80
C ILE A 403 17.07 -4.86 3.53
N VAL A 404 16.34 -4.22 4.45
CA VAL A 404 16.86 -3.07 5.21
C VAL A 404 18.11 -3.45 6.02
N ARG A 405 18.11 -4.62 6.69
CA ARG A 405 19.28 -5.10 7.44
C ARG A 405 20.49 -5.32 6.53
N VAL A 406 20.29 -5.84 5.33
CA VAL A 406 21.36 -6.07 4.35
C VAL A 406 21.90 -4.75 3.78
N MET A 407 21.03 -3.79 3.48
CA MET A 407 21.44 -2.43 3.08
C MET A 407 22.36 -1.78 4.13
N LYS A 408 21.98 -1.89 5.42
CA LYS A 408 22.74 -1.34 6.55
C LYS A 408 24.15 -1.91 6.72
N LYS A 409 24.43 -3.09 6.18
CA LYS A 409 25.80 -3.67 6.19
C LYS A 409 26.75 -2.90 5.27
N LEU A 410 26.23 -2.28 4.22
CA LEU A 410 27.01 -1.52 3.23
C LEU A 410 27.05 -0.03 3.57
N ASP A 411 25.98 0.51 4.12
CA ASP A 411 25.83 1.90 4.50
C ASP A 411 24.85 1.99 5.68
N GLU A 412 25.34 2.42 6.85
CA GLU A 412 24.57 2.46 8.09
C GLU A 412 23.31 3.34 7.98
N ASP A 413 23.36 4.36 7.12
CA ASP A 413 22.27 5.30 6.87
C ASP A 413 21.31 4.83 5.75
N ALA A 414 21.57 3.69 5.10
CA ALA A 414 20.70 3.14 4.05
C ALA A 414 19.60 2.23 4.61
N PRO A 415 18.40 2.22 4.01
CA PRO A 415 17.94 3.13 2.95
C PRO A 415 17.74 4.55 3.48
N HIS A 416 18.07 5.53 2.63
CA HIS A 416 17.92 6.96 2.94
C HIS A 416 16.46 7.41 2.85
N GLU A 417 15.67 6.72 2.02
CA GLU A 417 14.23 6.88 1.91
C GLU A 417 13.55 5.51 1.80
N VAL A 418 12.59 5.24 2.67
CA VAL A 418 11.64 4.13 2.54
C VAL A 418 10.30 4.72 2.08
N MET A 419 10.07 4.62 0.77
CA MET A 419 8.94 5.24 0.09
C MET A 419 7.79 4.26 -0.06
N LEU A 420 6.70 4.46 0.68
CA LEU A 420 5.47 3.71 0.46
C LEU A 420 4.70 4.29 -0.73
N THR A 421 4.35 3.44 -1.69
CA THR A 421 3.38 3.80 -2.75
C THR A 421 1.99 3.28 -2.37
N ILE A 422 1.00 4.17 -2.36
CA ILE A 422 -0.41 3.85 -2.09
C ILE A 422 -1.30 4.36 -3.22
N ASP A 423 -2.38 3.64 -3.48
CA ASP A 423 -3.38 3.99 -4.47
C ASP A 423 -4.53 4.76 -3.82
N ALA A 424 -4.74 6.00 -4.25
CA ALA A 424 -5.79 6.87 -3.70
C ALA A 424 -7.21 6.31 -3.89
N SER A 425 -7.42 5.43 -4.86
CA SER A 425 -8.74 4.81 -5.10
C SER A 425 -9.11 3.75 -4.07
N THR A 426 -8.14 3.28 -3.28
CA THR A 426 -8.35 2.19 -2.31
C THR A 426 -8.92 2.64 -0.96
N GLY A 427 -9.07 3.96 -0.75
CA GLY A 427 -9.68 4.53 0.45
C GLY A 427 -8.99 4.04 1.74
N GLN A 428 -9.77 3.61 2.73
CA GLN A 428 -9.26 3.18 4.04
C GLN A 428 -8.30 1.97 4.00
N ASN A 429 -8.27 1.20 2.90
CA ASN A 429 -7.26 0.15 2.74
C ASN A 429 -5.84 0.74 2.70
N ALA A 430 -5.65 1.93 2.16
CA ALA A 430 -4.35 2.61 2.16
C ALA A 430 -3.85 2.91 3.58
N ILE A 431 -4.75 3.21 4.53
CA ILE A 431 -4.42 3.46 5.94
C ILE A 431 -3.91 2.20 6.61
N SER A 432 -4.64 1.09 6.45
CA SER A 432 -4.22 -0.21 6.99
C SER A 432 -2.87 -0.66 6.42
N GLN A 433 -2.60 -0.37 5.14
CA GLN A 433 -1.32 -0.65 4.50
C GLN A 433 -0.22 0.24 5.07
N ALA A 434 -0.44 1.55 5.15
CA ALA A 434 0.53 2.49 5.69
C ALA A 434 0.98 2.11 7.10
N LYS A 435 0.02 1.74 7.96
CA LYS A 435 0.29 1.22 9.29
C LYS A 435 1.19 -0.02 9.27
N LEU A 436 0.80 -1.04 8.50
CA LEU A 436 1.52 -2.31 8.43
C LEU A 436 2.97 -2.14 7.93
N PHE A 437 3.17 -1.37 6.87
CA PHE A 437 4.51 -1.11 6.33
C PHE A 437 5.35 -0.23 7.27
N HIS A 438 4.74 0.75 7.94
CA HIS A 438 5.44 1.60 8.90
C HIS A 438 5.92 0.80 10.11
N GLU A 439 5.08 -0.06 10.67
CA GLU A 439 5.45 -0.95 11.77
C GLU A 439 6.58 -1.92 11.39
N ALA A 440 6.64 -2.36 10.13
CA ALA A 440 7.63 -3.34 9.69
C ALA A 440 9.00 -2.74 9.36
N VAL A 441 9.05 -1.61 8.63
CA VAL A 441 10.31 -1.06 8.09
C VAL A 441 10.57 0.40 8.40
N GLY A 442 9.61 1.12 9.02
CA GLY A 442 9.76 2.54 9.31
C GLY A 442 9.76 3.38 8.04
N LEU A 443 8.56 3.76 7.58
CA LEU A 443 8.39 4.61 6.40
C LEU A 443 8.89 6.03 6.66
N THR A 444 9.58 6.62 5.67
CA THR A 444 10.09 8.00 5.70
C THR A 444 9.43 8.90 4.66
N GLY A 445 8.70 8.32 3.71
CA GLY A 445 7.93 9.07 2.73
C GLY A 445 6.80 8.26 2.11
N ILE A 446 5.81 8.99 1.59
CA ILE A 446 4.64 8.44 0.92
C ILE A 446 4.51 9.03 -0.48
N THR A 447 4.24 8.16 -1.45
CA THR A 447 3.75 8.52 -2.78
C THR A 447 2.31 8.07 -2.93
N LEU A 448 1.40 9.01 -3.17
CA LEU A 448 -0.01 8.72 -3.42
C LEU A 448 -0.29 8.75 -4.93
N THR A 449 -0.78 7.67 -5.51
CA THR A 449 -1.01 7.55 -6.96
C THR A 449 -2.50 7.52 -7.30
N LYS A 450 -2.81 7.64 -8.60
CA LYS A 450 -4.16 7.52 -9.17
C LYS A 450 -5.19 8.51 -8.60
N LEU A 451 -4.75 9.70 -8.19
CA LEU A 451 -5.68 10.74 -7.73
C LEU A 451 -6.63 11.22 -8.85
N ASP A 452 -6.22 11.06 -10.11
CA ASP A 452 -7.01 11.37 -11.30
C ASP A 452 -8.18 10.39 -11.53
N GLY A 453 -8.06 9.18 -11.03
CA GLY A 453 -9.05 8.13 -11.25
C GLY A 453 -10.25 8.17 -10.31
N THR A 454 -10.13 8.87 -9.17
CA THR A 454 -10.99 8.63 -7.99
C THR A 454 -11.75 9.86 -7.49
N ALA A 455 -12.95 9.62 -6.97
CA ALA A 455 -13.73 10.59 -6.19
C ALA A 455 -13.45 10.50 -4.67
N LYS A 456 -12.64 9.51 -4.27
CA LYS A 456 -12.28 9.16 -2.89
C LYS A 456 -10.91 9.71 -2.50
N GLY A 457 -10.59 10.92 -2.97
CA GLY A 457 -9.28 11.54 -2.71
C GLY A 457 -9.09 12.01 -1.26
N GLY A 458 -10.06 11.85 -0.37
CA GLY A 458 -9.97 12.22 1.04
C GLY A 458 -8.94 11.42 1.84
N VAL A 459 -8.54 10.26 1.33
CA VAL A 459 -7.54 9.39 1.97
C VAL A 459 -6.20 10.09 2.24
N ILE A 460 -5.85 11.10 1.44
CA ILE A 460 -4.63 11.90 1.65
C ILE A 460 -4.62 12.59 3.02
N PHE A 461 -5.79 13.05 3.49
CA PHE A 461 -5.92 13.72 4.78
C PHE A 461 -5.79 12.73 5.93
N SER A 462 -6.40 11.55 5.81
CA SER A 462 -6.29 10.51 6.85
C SER A 462 -4.86 10.01 6.99
N VAL A 463 -4.16 9.79 5.86
CA VAL A 463 -2.75 9.38 5.86
C VAL A 463 -1.87 10.45 6.52
N ALA A 464 -2.08 11.72 6.15
CA ALA A 464 -1.32 12.83 6.70
C ALA A 464 -1.53 12.97 8.21
N ASP A 465 -2.78 12.92 8.67
CA ASP A 465 -3.16 13.16 10.06
C ASP A 465 -2.73 12.02 10.99
N GLN A 466 -2.89 10.75 10.57
CA GLN A 466 -2.63 9.60 11.43
C GLN A 466 -1.15 9.24 11.55
N PHE A 467 -0.38 9.37 10.47
CA PHE A 467 1.01 8.90 10.45
C PHE A 467 2.05 10.00 10.59
N GLY A 468 1.74 11.23 10.18
CA GLY A 468 2.72 12.33 10.17
C GLY A 468 3.95 12.06 9.29
N ILE A 469 3.88 11.06 8.39
CA ILE A 469 4.95 10.75 7.44
C ILE A 469 4.82 11.71 6.26
N PRO A 470 5.92 12.34 5.81
CA PRO A 470 5.89 13.23 4.66
C PRO A 470 5.28 12.60 3.41
N ILE A 471 4.36 13.31 2.78
CA ILE A 471 3.91 12.98 1.43
C ILE A 471 4.91 13.61 0.48
N ARG A 472 5.71 12.79 -0.21
CA ARG A 472 6.76 13.26 -1.11
C ARG A 472 6.22 13.56 -2.49
N TYR A 473 5.35 12.69 -2.99
CA TYR A 473 4.81 12.78 -4.34
C TYR A 473 3.33 12.45 -4.43
N ILE A 474 2.67 13.07 -5.41
CA ILE A 474 1.32 12.73 -5.86
C ILE A 474 1.32 12.38 -7.35
N GLY A 475 0.61 11.33 -7.71
CA GLY A 475 0.41 10.85 -9.08
C GLY A 475 -0.98 11.21 -9.58
N VAL A 476 -1.04 12.06 -10.60
CA VAL A 476 -2.27 12.67 -11.14
C VAL A 476 -2.52 12.32 -12.61
N GLY A 477 -1.98 11.19 -13.06
CA GLY A 477 -2.08 10.70 -14.43
C GLY A 477 -1.01 9.69 -14.79
N GLU A 478 -0.98 9.26 -16.05
CA GLU A 478 -0.11 8.20 -16.55
C GLU A 478 1.26 8.69 -17.05
N ARG A 479 1.36 9.96 -17.48
CA ARG A 479 2.58 10.49 -18.08
C ARG A 479 3.67 10.71 -17.05
N ILE A 480 4.91 10.86 -17.51
CA ILE A 480 6.08 11.06 -16.62
C ILE A 480 5.93 12.34 -15.82
N GLU A 481 5.44 13.40 -16.47
CA GLU A 481 5.17 14.69 -15.86
C GLU A 481 3.95 14.71 -14.91
N ASP A 482 3.22 13.60 -14.77
CA ASP A 482 2.06 13.47 -13.90
C ASP A 482 2.41 12.94 -12.51
N LEU A 483 3.68 12.59 -12.25
CA LEU A 483 4.19 12.44 -10.88
C LEU A 483 4.76 13.78 -10.43
N ARG A 484 4.30 14.30 -9.30
CA ARG A 484 4.64 15.65 -8.85
C ARG A 484 5.13 15.63 -7.42
N PRO A 485 6.18 16.39 -7.08
CA PRO A 485 6.47 16.70 -5.69
C PRO A 485 5.22 17.29 -5.03
N PHE A 486 4.88 16.79 -3.86
CA PHE A 486 3.71 17.26 -3.14
C PHE A 486 3.95 18.68 -2.62
N LYS A 487 2.88 19.49 -2.71
CA LYS A 487 2.79 20.86 -2.21
C LYS A 487 1.40 21.02 -1.62
N ALA A 488 1.31 21.21 -0.31
CA ALA A 488 0.04 21.26 0.41
C ALA A 488 -0.81 22.43 -0.08
N ASP A 489 -0.22 23.63 -0.20
CA ASP A 489 -0.92 24.83 -0.66
C ASP A 489 -1.50 24.65 -2.07
N ASP A 490 -0.68 24.21 -3.03
CA ASP A 490 -1.12 23.98 -4.42
C ASP A 490 -2.23 22.92 -4.49
N PHE A 491 -2.14 21.88 -3.66
CA PHE A 491 -3.15 20.81 -3.59
C PHE A 491 -4.48 21.32 -3.03
N ILE A 492 -4.43 22.06 -1.91
CA ILE A 492 -5.61 22.64 -1.26
C ILE A 492 -6.26 23.69 -2.17
N GLU A 493 -5.47 24.57 -2.79
CA GLU A 493 -6.00 25.52 -3.76
C GLU A 493 -6.65 24.80 -4.94
N ALA A 494 -6.02 23.74 -5.47
CA ALA A 494 -6.60 22.98 -6.57
C ALA A 494 -7.89 22.28 -6.14
N LEU A 495 -7.98 21.75 -4.92
CA LEU A 495 -9.16 21.08 -4.38
C LEU A 495 -10.32 22.08 -4.16
N PHE A 496 -10.05 23.25 -3.57
CA PHE A 496 -11.05 24.24 -3.20
C PHE A 496 -11.31 25.33 -4.27
N ALA A 497 -10.60 25.30 -5.40
CA ALA A 497 -10.83 26.24 -6.49
C ALA A 497 -12.24 26.08 -7.08
N ARG A 498 -12.97 27.20 -7.21
CA ARG A 498 -14.30 27.24 -7.84
C ARG A 498 -14.20 26.87 -9.32
N GLU A 499 -15.22 26.20 -9.85
CA GLU A 499 -15.42 26.15 -11.30
C GLU A 499 -15.96 27.52 -11.74
N ASP A 500 -15.32 28.11 -12.75
CA ASP A 500 -15.79 29.36 -13.36
C ASP A 500 -16.92 29.07 -14.34
#